data_AF-A0A935K578-F1
#
_entry.id   AF-A0A935K578-F1
#
_cell.length_a   1.000
_cell.length_b   1.000
_cell.length_c   1.000
_cell.angle_alpha   90.00
_cell.angle_beta   90.00
_cell.angle_gamma   90.00
#
_symmetry.space_group_name_H-M   'P 1'
#
loop_
_entity.id
_entity.type
_entity.pdbx_description
1 polymer ?
#
loop_
_entity_poly.entity_id
_entity_poly.type
_entity_poly.pdbx_seq_one_letter_code
_entity_poly.pdbx_strand_id
1 'polypeptide(L)'
;MWSKIYLVILAIACLVMAFFTFYSWSWLQSIGLPAAAVAGYEYHAGLAWPVLWIATVVLLVLGNAILWASERAWAMWVTFIYFSAFAVIRYFWLDQAFFQFKKTNGLFDGSFSIAPLMAVILVVLMAAIVFFDQFIVLRLRAKTYPAAAQDDPQAESQKEEKASDPE
;
A
#
# COMPACT_ATOMS: atom_id res chain seq x y z
N MET A 1 -9.22 5.95 17.89
CA MET A 1 -8.48 7.14 17.41
C MET A 1 -7.59 6.83 16.21
N TRP A 2 -6.84 5.72 16.23
CA TRP A 2 -5.98 5.28 15.12
C TRP A 2 -6.60 5.30 13.73
N SER A 3 -7.83 4.79 13.56
CA SER A 3 -8.52 4.81 12.26
C SER A 3 -8.73 6.22 11.69
N LYS A 4 -9.01 7.21 12.55
CA LYS A 4 -9.19 8.61 12.11
C LYS A 4 -7.86 9.20 11.64
N ILE A 5 -6.79 8.96 12.41
CA ILE A 5 -5.43 9.40 12.06
C ILE A 5 -5.01 8.76 10.73
N TYR A 6 -5.20 7.45 10.58
CA TYR A 6 -4.92 6.73 9.34
C TYR A 6 -5.64 7.34 8.13
N LEU A 7 -6.95 7.61 8.24
CA LEU A 7 -7.72 8.20 7.14
C LEU A 7 -7.25 9.61 6.78
N VAL A 8 -6.87 10.44 7.76
CA VAL A 8 -6.30 11.77 7.51
C VAL A 8 -4.96 11.66 6.78
N ILE A 9 -4.06 10.78 7.23
CA ILE A 9 -2.77 10.57 6.59
C ILE A 9 -2.94 10.00 5.18
N LEU A 10 -3.87 9.06 4.98
CA LEU A 10 -4.20 8.52 3.67
C LEU A 10 -4.70 9.61 2.73
N ALA A 11 -5.59 10.50 3.20
CA ALA A 11 -6.09 11.62 2.40
C ALA A 11 -4.96 12.57 1.99
N ILE A 12 -4.06 12.92 2.91
CA ILE A 12 -2.89 13.74 2.62
C ILE A 12 -1.98 13.06 1.61
N ALA A 13 -1.70 11.77 1.79
CA ALA A 13 -0.88 10.98 0.88
C ALA A 13 -1.48 10.94 -0.54
N CYS A 14 -2.80 10.71 -0.65
CA CYS A 14 -3.52 10.76 -1.91
C CYS A 14 -3.43 12.14 -2.59
N LEU A 15 -3.60 13.24 -1.83
CA LEU A 15 -3.50 14.60 -2.37
C LEU A 15 -2.10 14.91 -2.88
N VAL A 16 -1.06 14.56 -2.12
CA VAL A 16 0.33 14.77 -2.51
C VAL A 16 0.67 13.93 -3.75
N MET A 17 0.25 12.67 -3.81
CA MET A 17 0.48 11.83 -4.99
C MET A 17 -0.30 12.31 -6.21
N ALA A 18 -1.55 12.76 -6.04
CA ALA A 18 -2.34 13.36 -7.10
C ALA A 18 -1.68 14.63 -7.64
N PHE A 19 -1.14 15.48 -6.77
CA PHE A 19 -0.37 16.66 -7.15
C PHE A 19 0.83 16.28 -8.03
N PHE A 20 1.69 15.35 -7.61
CA PHE A 20 2.85 14.95 -8.41
C PHE A 20 2.44 14.27 -9.72
N THR A 21 1.39 13.45 -9.71
CA THR A 21 0.84 12.79 -10.90
C THR A 21 0.38 13.83 -11.92
N PHE A 22 -0.41 14.82 -11.47
CA PHE A 22 -0.91 15.90 -12.31
C PHE A 22 0.23 16.73 -12.89
N TYR A 23 1.20 17.16 -12.06
CA TYR A 23 2.33 17.95 -12.56
C TYR A 23 3.17 17.19 -13.57
N SER A 24 3.49 15.92 -13.31
CA SER A 24 4.21 15.07 -14.26
C SER A 24 3.49 15.01 -15.61
N TRP A 25 2.18 14.75 -15.59
CA TRP A 25 1.38 14.71 -16.81
C TRP A 25 1.30 16.07 -17.53
N SER A 26 1.14 17.16 -16.78
CA SER A 26 0.99 18.51 -17.35
C SER A 26 2.22 18.95 -18.15
N TRP A 27 3.43 18.53 -17.76
CA TRP A 27 4.66 18.83 -18.49
C TRP A 27 4.67 18.19 -19.89
N LEU A 28 4.10 16.99 -20.03
CA LEU A 28 3.97 16.31 -21.33
C LEU A 28 3.00 17.02 -22.29
N GLN A 29 2.12 17.88 -21.76
CA GLN A 29 1.18 18.69 -22.53
C GLN A 29 1.69 20.11 -22.79
N SER A 30 2.87 20.46 -22.29
CA SER A 30 3.41 21.81 -22.45
C SER A 30 3.82 22.09 -23.91
N ILE A 31 3.54 23.31 -24.38
CA ILE A 31 3.87 23.78 -25.75
C ILE A 31 5.38 24.15 -25.86
N GLY A 32 6.15 23.97 -24.78
CA GLY A 32 7.57 24.32 -24.72
C GLY A 32 8.48 23.38 -25.50
N LEU A 33 9.79 23.62 -25.39
CA LEU A 33 10.80 22.73 -25.97
C LEU A 33 10.64 21.30 -25.44
N PRO A 34 10.60 20.26 -26.29
CA PRO A 34 10.41 18.88 -25.85
C PRO A 34 11.41 18.40 -24.80
N ALA A 35 12.65 18.89 -24.84
CA ALA A 35 13.67 18.61 -23.84
C ALA A 35 13.29 19.14 -22.44
N ALA A 36 12.67 20.32 -22.36
CA ALA A 36 12.21 20.89 -21.09
C ALA A 36 11.00 20.13 -20.54
N ALA A 37 10.08 19.71 -21.41
CA ALA A 37 8.95 18.85 -21.04
C ALA A 37 9.43 17.51 -20.44
N VAL A 38 10.45 16.90 -21.05
CA VAL A 38 11.07 15.66 -20.55
C VAL A 38 11.70 15.87 -19.18
N ALA A 39 12.51 16.92 -19.00
CA ALA A 39 13.15 17.19 -17.73
C ALA A 39 12.14 17.48 -16.60
N GLY A 40 11.07 18.23 -16.90
CA GLY A 40 9.99 18.50 -15.95
C GLY A 40 9.23 17.23 -15.54
N TYR A 41 8.90 16.37 -16.51
CA TYR A 41 8.30 15.08 -16.24
C TYR A 41 9.21 14.21 -15.35
N GLU A 42 10.48 14.03 -15.73
CA GLU A 42 11.43 13.17 -15.02
C GLU A 42 11.66 13.65 -13.58
N TYR A 43 11.70 14.96 -13.36
CA TYR A 43 11.83 15.55 -12.02
C TYR A 43 10.63 15.20 -11.13
N HIS A 44 9.40 15.53 -11.57
CA HIS A 44 8.21 15.31 -10.74
C HIS A 44 7.86 13.83 -10.60
N ALA A 45 8.00 13.03 -11.66
CA ALA A 45 7.85 11.60 -11.58
C ALA A 45 8.94 10.99 -10.68
N GLY A 46 10.18 11.48 -10.78
CA GLY A 46 11.29 11.08 -9.92
C GLY A 46 10.99 11.32 -8.43
N LEU A 47 10.40 12.46 -8.07
CA LEU A 47 10.00 12.79 -6.70
C LEU A 47 8.77 12.03 -6.21
N ALA A 48 7.80 11.76 -7.09
CA ALA A 48 6.60 10.99 -6.74
C ALA A 48 6.94 9.59 -6.21
N TRP A 49 8.04 9.00 -6.71
CA TRP A 49 8.44 7.64 -6.38
C TRP A 49 8.86 7.43 -4.91
N PRO A 50 9.85 8.16 -4.35
CA PRO A 50 10.18 8.05 -2.94
C PRO A 50 9.02 8.48 -2.04
N VAL A 51 8.22 9.48 -2.47
CA VAL A 51 7.04 9.91 -1.71
C VAL A 51 6.01 8.79 -1.58
N LEU A 52 5.74 8.04 -2.67
CA LEU A 52 4.85 6.88 -2.64
C LEU A 52 5.32 5.87 -1.59
N TRP A 53 6.59 5.48 -1.63
CA TRP A 53 7.15 4.50 -0.70
C TRP A 53 7.14 4.97 0.76
N ILE A 54 7.54 6.22 1.02
CA ILE A 54 7.51 6.78 2.38
C ILE A 54 6.08 6.80 2.92
N ALA A 55 5.12 7.28 2.11
CA ALA A 55 3.71 7.30 2.50
C ALA A 55 3.18 5.87 2.75
N THR A 56 3.51 4.92 1.90
CA THR A 56 3.14 3.52 2.06
C THR A 56 3.68 2.91 3.35
N VAL A 57 4.96 3.14 3.68
CA VAL A 57 5.55 2.66 4.93
C VAL A 57 4.84 3.27 6.14
N VAL A 58 4.60 4.58 6.14
CA VAL A 58 3.89 5.27 7.23
C VAL A 58 2.47 4.70 7.40
N LEU A 59 1.75 4.50 6.30
CA LEU A 59 0.40 3.94 6.30
C LEU A 59 0.39 2.48 6.79
N LEU A 60 1.38 1.66 6.43
CA LEU A 60 1.52 0.30 6.94
C LEU A 60 1.78 0.28 8.45
N VAL A 61 2.66 1.15 8.97
CA VAL A 61 2.90 1.24 10.42
C VAL A 61 1.61 1.58 11.16
N LEU A 62 0.82 2.53 10.65
CA LEU A 62 -0.49 2.86 11.21
C LEU A 62 -1.50 1.72 11.04
N GLY A 63 -1.46 1.03 9.90
CA GLY A 63 -2.28 -0.16 9.63
C GLY A 63 -2.00 -1.28 10.63
N ASN A 64 -0.74 -1.50 10.97
CA ASN A 64 -0.32 -2.46 11.99
C ASN A 64 -0.78 -2.05 13.39
N ALA A 65 -0.73 -0.76 13.73
CA ALA A 65 -1.29 -0.27 14.99
C ALA A 65 -2.81 -0.51 15.08
N ILE A 66 -3.55 -0.32 13.97
CA ILE A 66 -4.99 -0.61 13.89
C ILE A 66 -5.25 -2.12 14.01
N LEU A 67 -4.49 -2.94 13.29
CA LEU A 67 -4.62 -4.39 13.33
C LEU A 67 -4.34 -4.93 14.74
N TRP A 68 -3.30 -4.41 15.40
CA TRP A 68 -2.97 -4.79 16.77
C TRP A 68 -4.09 -4.44 17.76
N ALA A 69 -4.67 -3.25 17.62
CA ALA A 69 -5.70 -2.75 18.53
C ALA A 69 -7.09 -3.35 18.28
N SER A 70 -7.43 -3.70 17.03
CA SER A 70 -8.80 -4.02 16.62
C SER A 70 -8.98 -5.37 15.92
N GLU A 71 -7.90 -6.10 15.63
CA GLU A 71 -7.87 -7.35 14.85
C GLU A 71 -8.37 -7.21 13.39
N ARG A 72 -8.65 -5.98 12.93
CA ARG A 72 -9.14 -5.74 11.58
C ARG A 72 -8.01 -5.31 10.66
N ALA A 73 -7.78 -6.10 9.61
CA ALA A 73 -6.72 -5.89 8.63
C ALA A 73 -7.03 -4.83 7.54
N TRP A 74 -8.21 -4.21 7.57
CA TRP A 74 -8.70 -3.34 6.48
C TRP A 74 -7.72 -2.22 6.12
N ALA A 75 -7.05 -1.61 7.09
CA ALA A 75 -6.14 -0.50 6.86
C ALA A 75 -4.90 -0.91 6.04
N MET A 76 -4.39 -2.13 6.22
CA MET A 76 -3.27 -2.62 5.41
C MET A 76 -3.70 -2.88 3.97
N TRP A 77 -4.88 -3.46 3.75
CA TRP A 77 -5.42 -3.66 2.40
C TRP A 77 -5.76 -2.35 1.70
N VAL A 78 -6.23 -1.34 2.43
CA VAL A 78 -6.39 0.02 1.87
C VAL A 78 -5.04 0.62 1.50
N THR A 79 -3.99 0.41 2.31
CA THR A 79 -2.62 0.85 1.99
C THR A 79 -2.10 0.16 0.72
N PHE A 80 -2.38 -1.14 0.56
CA PHE A 80 -2.09 -1.89 -0.66
C PHE A 80 -2.80 -1.31 -1.88
N ILE A 81 -4.10 -0.99 -1.76
CA ILE A 81 -4.88 -0.37 -2.84
C ILE A 81 -4.30 1.00 -3.20
N TYR A 82 -3.97 1.82 -2.21
CA TYR A 82 -3.31 3.12 -2.42
C TYR A 82 -2.00 2.95 -3.22
N PHE A 83 -1.12 2.06 -2.78
CA PHE A 83 0.14 1.80 -3.48
C PHE A 83 -0.11 1.33 -4.91
N SER A 84 -0.99 0.34 -5.08
CA SER A 84 -1.28 -0.27 -6.37
C SER A 84 -1.90 0.72 -7.34
N ALA A 85 -2.82 1.57 -6.89
CA ALA A 85 -3.44 2.60 -7.72
C ALA A 85 -2.39 3.55 -8.29
N PHE A 86 -1.50 4.09 -7.45
CA PHE A 86 -0.47 5.02 -7.92
C PHE A 86 0.65 4.36 -8.70
N ALA A 87 1.02 3.11 -8.38
CA ALA A 87 1.96 2.34 -9.19
C ALA A 87 1.39 2.06 -10.59
N VAL A 88 0.12 1.67 -10.69
CA VAL A 88 -0.57 1.46 -11.97
C VAL A 88 -0.67 2.78 -12.74
N ILE A 89 -1.12 3.87 -12.11
CA ILE A 89 -1.18 5.19 -12.75
C ILE A 89 0.19 5.60 -13.30
N ARG A 90 1.26 5.40 -12.54
CA ARG A 90 2.61 5.69 -13.01
C ARG A 90 2.97 4.87 -14.25
N TYR A 91 2.94 3.56 -14.13
CA TYR A 91 3.55 2.69 -15.14
C TYR A 91 2.65 2.39 -16.35
N PHE A 92 1.33 2.29 -16.15
CA PHE A 92 0.38 2.06 -17.24
C PHE A 92 -0.04 3.34 -17.96
N TRP A 93 -0.02 4.49 -17.26
CA TRP A 93 -0.50 5.74 -17.85
C TRP A 93 0.61 6.76 -18.06
N LEU A 94 1.31 7.21 -17.01
CA LEU A 94 2.33 8.25 -17.14
C LEU A 94 3.54 7.82 -17.96
N ASP A 95 4.14 6.67 -17.65
CA ASP A 95 5.33 6.16 -18.34
C ASP A 95 5.00 5.81 -19.80
N GLN A 96 3.79 5.34 -20.08
CA GLN A 96 3.32 5.13 -21.46
C GLN A 96 3.16 6.45 -22.21
N ALA A 97 2.51 7.45 -21.60
CA ALA A 97 2.38 8.77 -22.20
C ALA A 97 3.75 9.40 -22.47
N PHE A 98 4.69 9.23 -21.54
CA PHE A 98 6.06 9.71 -21.68
C PHE A 98 6.84 8.98 -22.78
N PHE A 99 6.70 7.67 -22.87
CA PHE A 99 7.29 6.86 -23.93
C PHE A 99 6.79 7.31 -25.31
N GLN A 100 5.47 7.51 -25.46
CA GLN A 100 4.89 8.02 -26.69
C GLN A 100 5.37 9.44 -27.00
N PHE A 101 5.43 10.32 -26.00
CA PHE A 101 5.94 11.68 -26.16
C PHE A 101 7.38 11.69 -26.70
N LYS A 102 8.27 10.89 -26.11
CA LYS A 102 9.66 10.77 -26.58
C LYS A 102 9.74 10.24 -28.01
N LYS A 103 8.91 9.26 -28.36
CA LYS A 103 8.85 8.69 -29.71
C LYS A 103 8.35 9.71 -30.75
N THR A 104 7.27 10.44 -30.46
CA THR A 104 6.72 11.45 -31.38
C THR A 104 7.68 12.62 -31.62
N ASN A 105 8.52 12.96 -30.64
CA ASN A 105 9.48 14.05 -30.75
C ASN A 105 10.88 13.60 -31.21
N GLY A 106 11.05 12.35 -31.66
CA GLY A 106 12.34 11.83 -32.15
C GLY A 106 13.44 11.77 -31.07
N LEU A 107 13.06 11.69 -29.80
CA LEU A 107 13.98 11.62 -28.66
C LEU A 107 14.30 10.18 -28.25
N PHE A 108 13.61 9.19 -28.83
CA PHE A 108 13.77 7.78 -28.49
C PHE A 108 13.26 6.86 -29.61
N ASP A 109 14.07 5.87 -30.00
CA ASP A 109 13.78 4.92 -31.09
C ASP A 109 13.31 3.52 -30.61
N GLY A 110 13.12 3.33 -29.31
CA GLY A 110 12.67 2.03 -28.80
C GLY A 110 11.22 1.72 -29.19
N SER A 111 10.96 0.43 -29.42
CA SER A 111 9.66 -0.08 -29.88
C SER A 111 8.76 -0.58 -28.76
N PHE A 112 9.31 -0.86 -27.57
CA PHE A 112 8.61 -1.49 -26.47
C PHE A 112 8.87 -0.80 -25.12
N SER A 113 7.83 -0.71 -24.28
CA SER A 113 7.91 -0.15 -22.93
C SER A 113 7.76 -1.26 -21.88
N ILE A 114 8.77 -1.41 -21.03
CA ILE A 114 8.82 -2.41 -19.94
C ILE A 114 8.00 -1.95 -18.71
N ALA A 115 7.58 -0.68 -18.68
CA ALA A 115 6.87 -0.08 -17.55
C ALA A 115 5.65 -0.90 -17.05
N PRO A 116 4.73 -1.39 -17.89
CA PRO A 116 3.56 -2.14 -17.42
C PRO A 116 3.93 -3.46 -16.72
N LEU A 117 4.98 -4.14 -17.22
CA LEU A 117 5.48 -5.37 -16.59
C LEU A 117 6.04 -5.08 -15.20
N MET A 118 6.80 -3.98 -15.05
CA MET A 118 7.30 -3.55 -13.73
C MET A 118 6.15 -3.26 -12.75
N ALA A 119 5.06 -2.65 -13.22
CA ALA A 119 3.88 -2.39 -12.40
C ALA A 119 3.29 -3.69 -11.83
N VAL A 120 3.10 -4.70 -12.68
CA VAL A 120 2.54 -6.00 -12.27
C VAL A 120 3.43 -6.65 -11.21
N ILE A 121 4.75 -6.68 -11.45
CA ILE A 121 5.73 -7.23 -10.51
C ILE A 121 5.63 -6.51 -9.16
N LEU A 122 5.63 -5.18 -9.17
CA LEU A 122 5.57 -4.37 -7.95
C LEU A 122 4.27 -4.55 -7.17
N VAL A 123 3.12 -4.64 -7.86
CA VAL A 123 1.83 -4.89 -7.21
C VAL A 123 1.82 -6.28 -6.56
N VAL A 124 2.33 -7.31 -7.24
CA VAL A 124 2.43 -8.67 -6.67
C VAL A 124 3.36 -8.70 -5.47
N LEU A 125 4.53 -8.06 -5.55
CA LEU A 125 5.46 -7.96 -4.42
C LEU A 125 4.83 -7.23 -3.23
N MET A 126 4.13 -6.12 -3.47
CA MET A 126 3.46 -5.37 -2.41
C MET A 126 2.32 -6.17 -1.77
N ALA A 127 1.54 -6.92 -2.56
CA ALA A 127 0.52 -7.81 -2.04
C ALA A 127 1.12 -8.88 -1.11
N ALA A 128 2.26 -9.46 -1.51
CA ALA A 128 2.97 -10.42 -0.67
C ALA A 128 3.46 -9.77 0.63
N ILE A 129 4.06 -8.58 0.58
CA ILE A 129 4.52 -7.83 1.77
C ILE A 129 3.34 -7.60 2.74
N VAL A 130 2.22 -7.08 2.25
CA VAL A 130 1.02 -6.80 3.06
C VAL A 130 0.45 -8.07 3.69
N PHE A 131 0.43 -9.17 2.93
CA PHE A 131 -0.04 -10.47 3.43
C PHE A 131 0.86 -11.01 4.54
N PHE A 132 2.19 -10.97 4.36
CA PHE A 132 3.14 -11.41 5.38
C PHE A 132 3.10 -10.52 6.63
N ASP A 133 2.99 -9.19 6.45
CA ASP A 133 2.87 -8.23 7.54
C ASP A 133 1.63 -8.52 8.40
N GLN A 134 0.47 -8.71 7.75
CA GLN A 134 -0.76 -9.15 8.42
C GLN A 134 -0.56 -10.41 9.26
N PHE A 135 0.04 -11.43 8.66
CA PHE A 135 0.25 -12.72 9.30
C PHE A 135 1.18 -12.61 10.51
N ILE A 136 2.28 -11.84 10.38
CA ILE A 136 3.25 -11.62 11.45
C ILE A 136 2.59 -10.90 12.63
N VAL A 137 1.85 -9.81 12.38
CA VAL A 137 1.21 -9.01 13.44
C VAL A 137 0.16 -9.83 14.19
N LEU A 138 -0.69 -10.57 13.48
CA LEU A 138 -1.67 -11.46 14.11
C LEU A 138 -1.01 -12.53 14.99
N ARG A 139 0.08 -13.15 14.50
CA ARG A 139 0.81 -14.17 15.25
C ARG A 139 1.51 -13.60 16.48
N LEU A 140 2.10 -12.41 16.38
CA LEU A 140 2.73 -11.72 17.51
C LEU A 140 1.70 -11.34 18.57
N ARG A 141 0.53 -10.86 18.16
CA ARG A 141 -0.56 -10.52 19.07
C ARG A 141 -1.07 -11.75 19.82
N ALA A 142 -1.32 -12.85 19.12
CA ALA A 142 -1.77 -14.11 19.74
C ALA A 142 -0.78 -14.67 20.77
N LYS A 143 0.52 -14.42 20.61
CA LYS A 143 1.55 -14.77 21.61
C LYS A 143 1.56 -13.82 22.82
N THR A 144 1.26 -12.54 22.59
CA THR A 144 1.37 -11.48 23.62
C THR A 144 0.12 -11.43 24.49
N TYR A 145 -1.04 -11.61 23.86
CA TYR A 145 -2.33 -11.78 24.50
C TYR A 145 -2.83 -13.16 24.08
N PRO A 146 -2.30 -14.25 24.68
CA PRO A 146 -2.94 -15.54 24.52
C PRO A 146 -4.40 -15.36 24.93
N ALA A 147 -5.33 -15.81 24.08
CA ALA A 147 -6.72 -15.85 24.46
C ALA A 147 -6.75 -16.51 25.85
N ALA A 148 -7.20 -15.76 26.86
CA ALA A 148 -7.39 -16.31 28.20
C ALA A 148 -8.05 -17.65 27.96
N ALA A 149 -7.40 -18.72 28.46
CA ALA A 149 -7.87 -20.09 28.32
C ALA A 149 -9.39 -20.01 28.38
N GLN A 150 -10.05 -20.38 27.28
CA GLN A 150 -11.49 -20.45 27.26
C GLN A 150 -11.86 -21.09 28.60
N ASP A 151 -12.59 -20.35 29.43
CA ASP A 151 -13.33 -20.92 30.54
C ASP A 151 -14.19 -21.98 29.88
N ASP A 152 -13.60 -23.17 29.74
CA ASP A 152 -14.15 -24.30 29.04
C ASP A 152 -15.29 -24.71 29.97
N PRO A 153 -16.56 -24.47 29.61
CA PRO A 153 -17.67 -24.80 30.50
C PRO A 153 -17.70 -26.31 30.81
N GLN A 154 -16.93 -27.10 30.04
CA GLN A 154 -16.70 -28.53 30.22
C GLN A 154 -15.73 -28.88 31.36
N ALA A 155 -14.87 -27.95 31.79
CA ALA A 155 -13.95 -28.17 32.92
C ALA A 155 -14.65 -27.99 34.28
N GLU A 156 -15.69 -27.14 34.35
CA GLU A 156 -16.53 -27.00 35.54
C GLU A 156 -17.54 -28.16 35.66
N SER A 157 -18.16 -28.60 34.57
CA SER A 157 -19.10 -29.74 34.61
C SER A 157 -18.44 -31.06 35.01
N GLN A 158 -17.18 -31.29 34.61
CA GLN A 158 -16.42 -32.46 35.07
C GLN A 158 -15.97 -32.39 36.54
N LYS A 159 -15.92 -31.19 37.13
CA LYS A 159 -15.65 -31.01 38.57
C LYS A 159 -16.92 -31.21 39.40
N GLU A 160 -18.08 -30.78 38.92
CA GLU A 160 -19.36 -31.01 39.61
C GLU A 160 -19.77 -32.49 39.59
N GLU A 161 -19.59 -33.20 38.48
CA GLU A 161 -19.93 -34.62 38.36
C GLU A 161 -19.08 -35.53 39.28
N LYS A 162 -17.81 -35.16 39.52
CA LYS A 162 -16.94 -35.85 40.49
C LYS A 162 -17.21 -35.49 41.94
N ALA A 163 -17.91 -34.39 42.22
CA ALA A 163 -18.24 -33.97 43.58
C ALA A 163 -19.58 -34.54 44.07
N SER A 164 -20.43 -35.04 43.16
CA SER A 164 -21.74 -35.60 43.48
C SER A 164 -21.77 -37.10 43.78
N ASP A 165 -20.62 -37.79 43.72
CA ASP A 165 -20.49 -39.21 44.10
C ASP A 165 -19.64 -39.35 45.39
N PRO A 166 -20.19 -39.04 46.58
CA PRO A 166 -19.69 -39.59 47.83
C PRO A 166 -20.36 -40.95 48.07
N GLU A 167 -19.53 -41.99 48.22
CA GLU A 167 -19.91 -43.32 48.69
C GLU A 167 -20.77 -43.31 49.97
#